data_AF-A0A2G5CIE3-F1
#
_entry.id   AF-A0A2G5CIE3-F1
#
_cell.length_a   1.000
_cell.length_b   1.000
_cell.length_c   1.000
_cell.angle_alpha   90.00
_cell.angle_beta   90.00
_cell.angle_gamma   90.00
#
_symmetry.space_group_name_H-M   'P 1'
#
loop_
_entity.id
_entity.type
_entity.pdbx_description
1 polymer ?
#
loop_
_entity_poly.entity_id
_entity_poly.type
_entity_poly.pdbx_seq_one_letter_code
_entity_poly.pdbx_strand_id
1 'polypeptide(L)'
;MGLGGTTTTTTTLTFSFISTLPSLLPKFSSHSSLPIAQKYSHKTQGSICCHNNNVNVEPLVSQQDGFISRRDVLKCFGATIGMEIIASSGSSVQTANAADLIQRRQRSDFQADIKKSLYTAIKGKPELVPSILMLALNDAMTYDKATKSGGPNGSIRFSSEISRPENQGLSAALDLLEEVKKEIDSTSKGGPISYSDLIQCAAQSALKNTFLASAIRKAGGNEEKGNLLYTAYGSNGQWGLFDRNFGRADAQEPDPEGRIPQWGKASVQEMKDKFTAVGFGPRQDGFVDS
;
A
#
# COMPACT_ATOMS: atom_id res chain seq x y z
N MET A 1 9.34 -85.00 -2.76
CA MET A 1 9.92 -83.83 -2.06
C MET A 1 10.11 -82.72 -3.08
N GLY A 2 9.44 -81.58 -3.07
CA GLY A 2 8.32 -81.04 -2.33
C GLY A 2 8.10 -79.61 -2.86
N LEU A 3 6.82 -79.28 -3.11
CA LEU A 3 6.17 -77.95 -2.99
C LEU A 3 6.74 -76.82 -3.89
N GLY A 4 5.95 -76.08 -4.66
CA GLY A 4 4.52 -75.77 -4.59
C GLY A 4 4.38 -74.31 -5.00
N GLY A 5 3.88 -74.05 -6.20
CA GLY A 5 3.65 -72.70 -6.71
C GLY A 5 2.47 -72.06 -6.03
N THR A 6 2.65 -70.81 -5.58
CA THR A 6 1.56 -69.97 -5.06
C THR A 6 1.36 -68.76 -5.96
N THR A 7 0.23 -68.79 -6.67
CA THR A 7 -0.45 -67.66 -7.30
C THR A 7 -0.89 -66.65 -6.24
N THR A 8 -0.60 -65.36 -6.44
CA THR A 8 -1.12 -64.28 -5.60
C THR A 8 -2.11 -63.45 -6.40
N THR A 9 -3.36 -63.51 -5.97
CA THR A 9 -4.51 -62.81 -6.52
C THR A 9 -4.59 -61.38 -5.99
N THR A 10 -4.86 -60.45 -6.91
CA THR A 10 -5.11 -59.01 -6.76
C THR A 10 -6.34 -58.68 -5.91
N THR A 11 -6.26 -57.64 -5.07
CA THR A 11 -7.43 -56.85 -4.66
C THR A 11 -7.11 -55.36 -4.68
N THR A 12 -7.51 -54.70 -5.76
CA THR A 12 -7.52 -53.24 -5.94
C THR A 12 -8.79 -52.69 -5.31
N LEU A 13 -8.69 -51.82 -4.30
CA LEU A 13 -9.85 -51.11 -3.74
C LEU A 13 -10.08 -49.80 -4.49
N THR A 14 -11.00 -49.84 -5.46
CA THR A 14 -11.58 -48.66 -6.09
C THR A 14 -12.83 -48.22 -5.33
N PHE A 15 -12.86 -47.00 -4.79
CA PHE A 15 -14.07 -46.41 -4.23
C PHE A 15 -14.76 -45.55 -5.30
N SER A 16 -15.91 -46.04 -5.77
CA SER A 16 -16.86 -45.31 -6.62
C SER A 16 -18.03 -44.86 -5.75
N PHE A 17 -18.30 -43.56 -5.70
CA PHE A 17 -19.53 -43.01 -5.10
C PHE A 17 -20.46 -42.56 -6.22
N ILE A 18 -21.63 -43.21 -6.31
CA ILE A 18 -22.69 -42.85 -7.25
C ILE A 18 -23.68 -41.90 -6.54
N SER A 19 -23.92 -40.79 -7.26
CA SER A 19 -24.96 -39.76 -7.19
C SER A 19 -26.35 -40.15 -6.63
N THR A 20 -26.92 -39.24 -5.83
CA THR A 20 -28.38 -39.00 -5.78
C THR A 20 -28.66 -37.50 -5.65
N LEU A 21 -29.12 -36.86 -6.74
CA LEU A 21 -29.67 -35.49 -6.76
C LEU A 21 -31.19 -35.53 -6.54
N PRO A 22 -31.78 -34.58 -5.78
CA PRO A 22 -33.19 -34.24 -5.89
C PRO A 22 -33.37 -33.06 -6.87
N SER A 23 -34.11 -33.28 -7.96
CA SER A 23 -34.59 -32.26 -8.88
C SER A 23 -35.83 -31.56 -8.32
N LEU A 24 -35.78 -30.23 -8.18
CA LEU A 24 -36.96 -29.39 -7.93
C LEU A 24 -36.93 -28.17 -8.87
N LEU A 25 -37.80 -28.22 -9.89
CA LEU A 25 -38.31 -27.08 -10.68
C LEU A 25 -39.75 -26.81 -10.20
N PRO A 26 -40.20 -25.55 -10.08
CA PRO A 26 -40.96 -24.89 -11.16
C PRO A 26 -40.70 -23.35 -11.18
N LYS A 27 -41.13 -22.49 -12.12
CA LYS A 27 -42.12 -22.48 -13.20
C LYS A 27 -41.76 -21.29 -14.10
N PHE A 28 -41.86 -21.46 -15.42
CA PHE A 28 -41.82 -20.34 -16.37
C PHE A 28 -43.11 -19.51 -16.24
N SER A 29 -42.98 -18.18 -16.31
CA SER A 29 -44.07 -17.31 -16.72
C SER A 29 -43.53 -16.34 -17.77
N SER A 30 -44.17 -16.39 -18.93
CA SER A 30 -43.88 -15.64 -20.14
C SER A 30 -44.77 -14.40 -20.20
N HIS A 31 -44.19 -13.21 -20.33
CA HIS A 31 -44.89 -12.04 -20.90
C HIS A 31 -43.92 -11.19 -21.74
N SER A 32 -44.14 -11.30 -23.06
CA SER A 32 -44.00 -10.32 -24.16
C SER A 32 -43.16 -9.02 -24.00
N SER A 33 -42.15 -8.89 -24.89
CA SER A 33 -41.75 -7.76 -25.78
C SER A 33 -42.57 -6.45 -25.74
N LEU A 34 -42.11 -5.20 -25.97
CA LEU A 34 -40.88 -4.48 -26.47
C LEU A 34 -41.18 -2.94 -26.26
N PRO A 35 -40.45 -1.95 -26.83
CA PRO A 35 -39.12 -1.40 -26.52
C PRO A 35 -39.15 0.11 -26.11
N ILE A 36 -38.13 0.64 -25.43
CA ILE A 36 -37.83 2.10 -25.48
C ILE A 36 -36.33 2.29 -25.74
N ALA A 37 -36.05 2.83 -26.92
CA ALA A 37 -34.78 3.42 -27.27
C ALA A 37 -34.73 4.86 -26.75
N GLN A 38 -33.62 5.28 -26.15
CA GLN A 38 -33.15 6.65 -26.26
C GLN A 38 -31.63 6.72 -25.98
N LYS A 39 -30.88 7.00 -27.05
CA LYS A 39 -29.54 7.58 -27.00
C LYS A 39 -29.64 8.94 -26.29
N TYR A 40 -28.65 9.34 -25.49
CA TYR A 40 -27.90 10.59 -25.68
C TYR A 40 -26.68 10.63 -24.76
N SER A 41 -25.58 11.08 -25.35
CA SER A 41 -24.28 11.34 -24.77
C SER A 41 -24.24 12.79 -24.30
N HIS A 42 -23.75 13.09 -23.09
CA HIS A 42 -23.18 14.41 -22.78
C HIS A 42 -22.04 14.28 -21.76
N LYS A 43 -20.85 14.69 -22.19
CA LYS A 43 -19.75 15.18 -21.35
C LYS A 43 -20.23 16.41 -20.59
N THR A 44 -19.93 16.51 -19.30
CA THR A 44 -19.60 17.80 -18.68
C THR A 44 -18.63 17.62 -17.53
N GLN A 45 -17.55 18.37 -17.65
CA GLN A 45 -16.42 18.55 -16.76
C GLN A 45 -16.89 19.48 -15.62
N GLY A 46 -16.97 18.97 -14.40
CA GLY A 46 -17.32 19.76 -13.22
C GLY A 46 -16.08 20.33 -12.53
N SER A 47 -15.70 21.55 -12.87
CA SER A 47 -14.79 22.37 -12.07
C SER A 47 -15.59 22.99 -10.92
N ILE A 48 -15.15 22.78 -9.67
CA ILE A 48 -15.73 23.46 -8.50
C ILE A 48 -15.01 24.80 -8.37
N CYS A 49 -15.68 25.88 -8.75
CA CYS A 49 -15.24 27.24 -8.51
C CYS A 49 -16.06 27.82 -7.35
N CYS A 50 -15.42 28.10 -6.23
CA CYS A 50 -16.03 28.81 -5.10
C CYS A 50 -15.91 30.31 -5.36
N HIS A 51 -16.94 30.93 -5.92
CA HIS A 51 -17.05 32.40 -5.97
C HIS A 51 -17.69 32.92 -4.69
N ASN A 52 -16.95 33.74 -3.96
CA ASN A 52 -17.42 34.45 -2.77
C ASN A 52 -17.89 35.85 -3.19
N ASN A 53 -19.21 36.06 -3.31
CA ASN A 53 -19.75 37.39 -3.57
C ASN A 53 -19.97 38.11 -2.23
N ASN A 54 -19.07 39.04 -1.93
CA ASN A 54 -19.29 40.10 -0.94
C ASN A 54 -20.42 41.01 -1.40
N VAL A 55 -21.56 40.98 -0.70
CA VAL A 55 -22.57 42.03 -0.81
C VAL A 55 -22.44 42.92 0.42
N ASN A 56 -22.03 44.16 0.18
CA ASN A 56 -22.05 45.25 1.15
C ASN A 56 -23.48 45.54 1.58
N VAL A 57 -23.74 45.50 2.89
CA VAL A 57 -24.92 46.10 3.51
C VAL A 57 -24.45 46.94 4.68
N GLU A 58 -24.54 48.26 4.51
CA GLU A 58 -24.38 49.28 5.54
C GLU A 58 -25.34 49.02 6.72
N PRO A 59 -24.87 48.99 7.98
CA PRO A 59 -25.75 49.03 9.13
C PRO A 59 -25.75 50.40 9.81
N LEU A 60 -26.95 50.96 9.94
CA LEU A 60 -27.27 52.09 10.81
C LEU A 60 -26.87 51.78 12.27
N VAL A 61 -26.13 52.71 12.86
CA VAL A 61 -25.61 52.66 14.23
C VAL A 61 -26.75 52.60 15.27
N SER A 62 -26.68 51.62 16.16
CA SER A 62 -27.07 51.78 17.56
C SER A 62 -26.23 50.84 18.45
N GLN A 63 -25.48 51.44 19.38
CA GLN A 63 -24.70 50.77 20.41
C GLN A 63 -25.62 50.05 21.40
N GLN A 64 -25.31 48.78 21.71
CA GLN A 64 -25.25 48.34 23.10
C GLN A 64 -24.38 47.09 23.26
N ASP A 65 -23.46 47.17 24.22
CA ASP A 65 -22.54 46.14 24.64
C ASP A 65 -23.26 44.87 25.13
N GLY A 66 -22.75 43.71 24.73
CA GLY A 66 -23.17 42.42 25.27
C GLY A 66 -22.41 41.27 24.62
N PHE A 67 -21.48 40.66 25.36
CA PHE A 67 -20.75 39.46 24.96
C PHE A 67 -21.71 38.32 24.56
N ILE A 68 -21.64 37.86 23.31
CA ILE A 68 -22.43 36.70 22.83
C ILE A 68 -21.58 35.44 22.94
N SER A 69 -21.98 34.53 23.82
CA SER A 69 -21.42 33.18 23.96
C SER A 69 -22.01 32.23 22.91
N ARG A 70 -21.28 31.15 22.57
CA ARG A 70 -21.54 30.18 21.49
C ARG A 70 -22.89 29.43 21.54
N ARG A 71 -23.86 29.80 22.39
CA ARG A 71 -25.13 29.07 22.58
C ARG A 71 -26.40 29.77 22.09
N ASP A 72 -26.34 30.98 21.53
CA ASP A 72 -27.55 31.73 21.15
C ASP A 72 -27.87 31.80 19.63
N VAL A 73 -27.39 30.88 18.81
CA VAL A 73 -27.65 30.86 17.34
C VAL A 73 -28.99 30.20 16.97
N LEU A 74 -29.99 30.17 17.85
CA LEU A 74 -31.29 29.61 17.47
C LEU A 74 -32.46 30.34 18.12
N LYS A 75 -32.77 31.54 17.61
CA LYS A 75 -34.12 32.11 17.69
C LYS A 75 -34.51 32.70 16.33
N CYS A 76 -35.54 32.07 15.77
CA CYS A 76 -36.13 32.21 14.44
C CYS A 76 -36.59 33.63 14.08
N PHE A 77 -36.62 33.98 12.77
CA PHE A 77 -37.77 34.56 12.05
C PHE A 77 -37.50 34.55 10.53
N GLY A 78 -38.42 34.00 9.73
CA GLY A 78 -38.44 34.17 8.27
C GLY A 78 -38.75 32.89 7.49
N ALA A 79 -40.00 32.75 7.06
CA ALA A 79 -40.54 31.57 6.39
C ALA A 79 -39.98 31.31 4.98
N THR A 80 -39.94 30.03 4.59
CA THR A 80 -40.12 29.49 3.22
C THR A 80 -38.99 29.57 2.16
N ILE A 81 -37.73 29.30 2.51
CA ILE A 81 -36.78 28.75 1.51
C ILE A 81 -36.04 27.54 2.10
N GLY A 82 -36.38 26.34 1.59
CA GLY A 82 -35.46 25.20 1.53
C GLY A 82 -35.30 24.32 2.76
N MET A 83 -36.38 23.66 3.22
CA MET A 83 -36.29 22.49 4.10
C MET A 83 -35.75 21.26 3.33
N GLU A 84 -34.60 21.37 2.67
CA GLU A 84 -34.01 20.29 1.86
C GLU A 84 -32.49 20.10 2.05
N ILE A 85 -31.88 20.76 3.05
CA ILE A 85 -30.43 20.61 3.30
C ILE A 85 -30.11 19.40 4.20
N ILE A 86 -31.08 18.85 4.94
CA ILE A 86 -30.81 17.73 5.87
C ILE A 86 -31.19 16.34 5.29
N ALA A 87 -32.05 16.26 4.27
CA ALA A 87 -32.45 14.98 3.67
C ALA A 87 -31.54 14.51 2.52
N SER A 88 -30.80 15.42 1.87
CA SER A 88 -29.89 15.14 0.75
C SER A 88 -28.51 14.57 1.17
N SER A 89 -28.18 14.67 2.46
CA SER A 89 -26.89 14.23 2.99
C SER A 89 -26.78 12.70 3.14
N GLY A 90 -27.90 11.95 3.16
CA GLY A 90 -27.90 10.50 3.39
C GLY A 90 -27.38 9.69 2.20
N SER A 91 -27.85 10.01 0.98
CA SER A 91 -27.47 9.28 -0.24
C SER A 91 -26.02 9.56 -0.63
N SER A 92 -25.58 10.82 -0.56
CA SER A 92 -24.19 11.23 -0.86
C SER A 92 -23.18 10.62 0.11
N VAL A 93 -23.49 10.55 1.41
CA VAL A 93 -22.62 9.92 2.42
C VAL A 93 -22.54 8.40 2.23
N GLN A 94 -23.66 7.73 1.89
CA GLN A 94 -23.63 6.30 1.60
C GLN A 94 -22.85 5.97 0.32
N THR A 95 -23.04 6.75 -0.75
CA THR A 95 -22.27 6.61 -2.00
C THR A 95 -20.77 6.87 -1.77
N ALA A 96 -20.42 7.89 -0.99
CA ALA A 96 -19.03 8.19 -0.64
C ALA A 96 -18.39 7.06 0.19
N ASN A 97 -19.11 6.49 1.16
CA ASN A 97 -18.63 5.36 1.97
C ASN A 97 -18.45 4.08 1.10
N ALA A 98 -19.43 3.78 0.23
CA ALA A 98 -19.31 2.65 -0.69
C ALA A 98 -18.12 2.81 -1.66
N ALA A 99 -17.91 4.02 -2.20
CA ALA A 99 -16.76 4.31 -3.05
C ALA A 99 -15.42 4.17 -2.31
N ASP A 100 -15.33 4.66 -1.07
CA ASP A 100 -14.14 4.49 -0.22
C ASP A 100 -13.85 3.02 0.06
N LEU A 101 -14.86 2.22 0.40
CA LEU A 101 -14.70 0.77 0.61
C LEU A 101 -14.19 0.05 -0.64
N ILE A 102 -14.68 0.43 -1.83
CA ILE A 102 -14.22 -0.12 -3.12
C ILE A 102 -12.75 0.26 -3.36
N GLN A 103 -12.39 1.52 -3.14
CA GLN A 103 -11.01 2.00 -3.32
C GLN A 103 -10.05 1.29 -2.37
N ARG A 104 -10.42 1.11 -1.11
CA ARG A 104 -9.62 0.35 -0.12
C ARG A 104 -9.43 -1.11 -0.54
N ARG A 105 -10.48 -1.75 -1.06
CA ARG A 105 -10.39 -3.13 -1.56
C ARG A 105 -9.43 -3.21 -2.75
N GLN A 106 -9.63 -2.37 -3.77
CA GLN A 106 -8.76 -2.35 -4.96
C GLN A 106 -7.28 -2.12 -4.59
N ARG A 107 -7.03 -1.19 -3.67
CA ARG A 107 -5.69 -0.93 -3.16
C ARG A 107 -5.12 -2.12 -2.40
N SER A 108 -5.92 -2.78 -1.56
CA SER A 108 -5.49 -3.97 -0.82
C SER A 108 -5.15 -5.12 -1.75
N ASP A 109 -5.97 -5.37 -2.77
CA ASP A 109 -5.74 -6.40 -3.78
C ASP A 109 -4.43 -6.11 -4.54
N PHE A 110 -4.24 -4.86 -4.97
CA PHE A 110 -3.02 -4.44 -5.64
C PHE A 110 -1.77 -4.58 -4.75
N GLN A 111 -1.85 -4.19 -3.48
CA GLN A 111 -0.76 -4.39 -2.53
C GLN A 111 -0.44 -5.87 -2.30
N ALA A 112 -1.45 -6.75 -2.32
CA ALA A 112 -1.25 -8.19 -2.20
C ALA A 112 -0.46 -8.74 -3.41
N ASP A 113 -0.81 -8.30 -4.62
CA ASP A 113 -0.10 -8.66 -5.85
C ASP A 113 1.36 -8.15 -5.81
N ILE A 114 1.58 -6.89 -5.44
CA ILE A 114 2.92 -6.31 -5.26
C ILE A 114 3.76 -7.14 -4.28
N LYS A 115 3.21 -7.42 -3.09
CA LYS A 115 3.89 -8.20 -2.05
C LYS A 115 4.24 -9.59 -2.53
N LYS A 116 3.36 -10.23 -3.31
CA LYS A 116 3.58 -11.56 -3.87
C LYS A 116 4.69 -11.57 -4.92
N SER A 117 4.69 -10.61 -5.85
CA SER A 117 5.73 -10.50 -6.88
C SER A 117 7.09 -10.21 -6.25
N LEU A 118 7.16 -9.25 -5.33
CA LEU A 118 8.39 -8.93 -4.58
C LEU A 118 8.90 -10.11 -3.77
N TYR A 119 8.03 -10.83 -3.06
CA TYR A 119 8.43 -12.03 -2.31
C TYR A 119 9.05 -13.09 -3.23
N THR A 120 8.44 -13.34 -4.39
CA THR A 120 8.93 -14.33 -5.35
C THR A 120 10.30 -13.92 -5.91
N ALA A 121 10.44 -12.67 -6.33
CA ALA A 121 11.68 -12.12 -6.87
C ALA A 121 12.83 -12.16 -5.84
N ILE A 122 12.56 -11.72 -4.60
CA ILE A 122 13.56 -11.69 -3.52
C ILE A 122 13.92 -13.11 -3.07
N LYS A 123 12.97 -14.05 -3.04
CA LYS A 123 13.27 -15.46 -2.75
C LYS A 123 14.19 -16.07 -3.81
N GLY A 124 14.07 -15.65 -5.07
CA GLY A 124 14.93 -16.08 -6.17
C GLY A 124 16.35 -15.49 -6.14
N LYS A 125 16.54 -14.31 -5.54
CA LYS A 125 17.82 -13.60 -5.43
C LYS A 125 18.11 -13.16 -3.98
N PRO A 126 18.28 -14.10 -3.03
CA PRO A 126 18.45 -13.77 -1.60
C PRO A 126 19.71 -12.94 -1.31
N GLU A 127 20.73 -13.00 -2.15
CA GLU A 127 21.96 -12.21 -2.07
C GLU A 127 21.73 -10.70 -2.23
N LEU A 128 20.61 -10.30 -2.87
CA LEU A 128 20.26 -8.90 -3.07
C LEU A 128 19.49 -8.29 -1.89
N VAL A 129 19.12 -9.09 -0.88
CA VAL A 129 18.38 -8.60 0.31
C VAL A 129 19.09 -7.41 0.98
N PRO A 130 20.40 -7.45 1.28
CA PRO A 130 21.10 -6.30 1.87
C PRO A 130 21.08 -5.07 0.95
N SER A 131 21.27 -5.26 -0.36
CA SER A 131 21.25 -4.16 -1.33
C SER A 131 19.86 -3.52 -1.45
N ILE A 132 18.78 -4.30 -1.40
CA ILE A 132 17.40 -3.76 -1.40
C ILE A 132 17.13 -2.91 -0.15
N LEU A 133 17.59 -3.39 1.02
CA LEU A 133 17.45 -2.64 2.27
C LEU A 133 18.26 -1.34 2.23
N MET A 134 19.48 -1.40 1.71
CA MET A 134 20.34 -0.23 1.56
C MET A 134 19.78 0.78 0.55
N LEU A 135 19.20 0.31 -0.55
CA LEU A 135 18.54 1.15 -1.55
C LEU A 135 17.39 1.95 -0.93
N ALA A 136 16.51 1.29 -0.17
CA ALA A 136 15.40 1.98 0.49
C ALA A 136 15.84 2.90 1.64
N LEU A 137 16.91 2.54 2.35
CA LEU A 137 17.52 3.38 3.37
C LEU A 137 18.10 4.65 2.73
N ASN A 138 18.91 4.51 1.69
CA ASN A 138 19.58 5.63 1.05
C ASN A 138 18.57 6.60 0.42
N ASP A 139 17.55 6.09 -0.28
CA ASP A 139 16.44 6.90 -0.80
C ASP A 139 15.75 7.70 0.33
N ALA A 140 15.50 7.09 1.49
CA ALA A 140 14.86 7.77 2.62
C ALA A 140 15.79 8.78 3.33
N MET A 141 17.10 8.51 3.38
CA MET A 141 18.06 9.28 4.17
C MET A 141 18.50 10.59 3.49
N THR A 142 18.09 10.86 2.25
CA THR A 142 18.27 12.17 1.62
C THR A 142 17.39 13.27 2.23
N TYR A 143 16.44 12.92 3.11
CA TYR A 143 15.53 13.88 3.71
C TYR A 143 16.26 14.93 4.54
N ASP A 144 15.97 16.20 4.25
CA ASP A 144 16.39 17.34 5.06
C ASP A 144 15.18 18.08 5.62
N LYS A 145 15.14 18.21 6.95
CA LYS A 145 14.03 18.84 7.68
C LYS A 145 13.94 20.34 7.42
N ALA A 146 15.07 21.03 7.21
CA ALA A 146 15.10 22.47 7.03
C ALA A 146 14.48 22.89 5.70
N THR A 147 14.88 22.21 4.62
CA THR A 147 14.36 22.47 3.26
C THR A 147 13.09 21.67 2.93
N LYS A 148 12.74 20.66 3.74
CA LYS A 148 11.64 19.71 3.49
C LYS A 148 11.79 19.03 2.12
N SER A 149 13.02 18.71 1.74
CA SER A 149 13.37 18.09 0.45
C SER A 149 14.00 16.72 0.67
N GLY A 150 13.97 15.88 -0.36
CA GLY A 150 14.42 14.49 -0.29
C GLY A 150 13.44 13.58 0.46
N GLY A 151 13.95 12.44 0.88
CA GLY A 151 13.17 11.37 1.51
C GLY A 151 12.75 10.30 0.51
N PRO A 152 11.89 9.35 0.94
CA PRO A 152 11.57 8.16 0.16
C PRO A 152 10.69 8.50 -1.06
N ASN A 153 11.31 9.04 -2.09
CA ASN A 153 10.71 9.65 -3.27
C ASN A 153 11.21 8.98 -4.58
N GLY A 154 11.98 7.90 -4.47
CA GLY A 154 12.49 7.14 -5.61
C GLY A 154 13.53 7.87 -6.44
N SER A 155 14.12 8.97 -5.96
CA SER A 155 15.18 9.73 -6.62
C SER A 155 16.42 8.88 -6.89
N ILE A 156 16.69 7.90 -6.02
CA ILE A 156 17.85 7.00 -6.12
C ILE A 156 17.93 6.24 -7.46
N ARG A 157 16.83 6.12 -8.21
CA ARG A 157 16.81 5.49 -9.54
C ARG A 157 17.57 6.29 -10.61
N PHE A 158 17.81 7.57 -10.40
CA PHE A 158 18.49 8.41 -11.38
C PHE A 158 19.96 8.04 -11.48
N SER A 159 20.50 8.02 -12.70
CA SER A 159 21.89 7.62 -12.97
C SER A 159 22.93 8.45 -12.22
N SER A 160 22.66 9.73 -12.01
CA SER A 160 23.50 10.65 -11.22
C SER A 160 23.47 10.39 -9.72
N GLU A 161 22.44 9.72 -9.22
CA GLU A 161 22.33 9.38 -7.79
C GLU A 161 22.81 7.96 -7.49
N ILE A 162 22.41 6.97 -8.31
CA ILE A 162 22.85 5.58 -8.12
C ILE A 162 24.37 5.40 -8.33
N SER A 163 25.00 6.28 -9.10
CA SER A 163 26.46 6.25 -9.35
C SER A 163 27.30 6.90 -8.24
N ARG A 164 26.66 7.52 -7.25
CA ARG A 164 27.35 8.13 -6.12
C ARG A 164 28.04 7.08 -5.25
N PRO A 165 29.15 7.41 -4.58
CA PRO A 165 29.93 6.43 -3.84
C PRO A 165 29.17 5.80 -2.65
N GLU A 166 28.19 6.48 -2.06
CA GLU A 166 27.29 5.93 -1.03
C GLU A 166 26.33 4.86 -1.56
N ASN A 167 26.06 4.86 -2.87
CA ASN A 167 25.11 3.96 -3.55
C ASN A 167 25.82 2.85 -4.35
N GLN A 168 27.12 2.67 -4.13
CA GLN A 168 27.90 1.67 -4.84
C GLN A 168 27.37 0.25 -4.58
N GLY A 169 27.18 -0.53 -5.65
CA GLY A 169 26.72 -1.92 -5.57
C GLY A 169 25.20 -2.10 -5.44
N LEU A 170 24.42 -1.02 -5.58
CA LEU A 170 22.96 -1.08 -5.50
C LEU A 170 22.26 -1.26 -6.86
N SER A 171 22.99 -1.16 -7.97
CA SER A 171 22.43 -1.27 -9.33
C SER A 171 21.70 -2.59 -9.56
N ALA A 172 22.27 -3.71 -9.14
CA ALA A 172 21.65 -5.04 -9.31
C ALA A 172 20.31 -5.16 -8.55
N ALA A 173 20.18 -4.48 -7.41
CA ALA A 173 18.91 -4.43 -6.68
C ALA A 173 17.89 -3.56 -7.43
N LEU A 174 18.31 -2.42 -7.96
CA LEU A 174 17.44 -1.56 -8.78
C LEU A 174 16.95 -2.29 -10.04
N ASP A 175 17.84 -2.99 -10.74
CA ASP A 175 17.49 -3.78 -11.94
C ASP A 175 16.42 -4.84 -11.63
N LEU A 176 16.56 -5.56 -10.51
CA LEU A 176 15.54 -6.51 -10.04
C LEU A 176 14.19 -5.81 -9.79
N LEU A 177 14.21 -4.63 -9.17
CA LEU A 177 12.98 -3.89 -8.92
C LEU A 177 12.35 -3.38 -10.22
N GLU A 178 13.14 -2.97 -11.21
CA GLU A 178 12.62 -2.60 -12.53
C GLU A 178 11.95 -3.78 -13.25
N GLU A 179 12.51 -4.99 -13.15
CA GLU A 179 11.88 -6.21 -13.66
C GLU A 179 10.52 -6.44 -13.00
N VAL A 180 10.48 -6.43 -11.67
CA VAL A 180 9.24 -6.61 -10.89
C VAL A 180 8.21 -5.51 -11.18
N LYS A 181 8.67 -4.27 -11.37
CA LYS A 181 7.82 -3.14 -11.72
C LYS A 181 7.11 -3.38 -13.05
N LYS A 182 7.82 -3.83 -14.07
CA LYS A 182 7.25 -4.13 -15.39
C LYS A 182 6.15 -5.20 -15.30
N GLU A 183 6.37 -6.23 -14.50
CA GLU A 183 5.37 -7.28 -14.26
C GLU A 183 4.12 -6.72 -13.56
N ILE A 184 4.29 -5.98 -12.47
CA ILE A 184 3.20 -5.37 -11.71
C ILE A 184 2.41 -4.40 -12.58
N ASP A 185 3.09 -3.50 -13.28
CA ASP A 185 2.47 -2.48 -14.15
C ASP A 185 1.68 -3.11 -15.30
N SER A 186 2.13 -4.26 -15.83
CA SER A 186 1.40 -4.98 -16.89
C SER A 186 0.04 -5.52 -16.45
N THR A 187 -0.13 -5.79 -15.15
CA THR A 187 -1.34 -6.37 -14.55
C THR A 187 -2.18 -5.34 -13.80
N SER A 188 -1.64 -4.13 -13.58
CA SER A 188 -2.28 -3.10 -12.78
C SER A 188 -3.52 -2.52 -13.46
N LYS A 189 -4.62 -2.49 -12.71
CA LYS A 189 -5.87 -1.82 -13.12
C LYS A 189 -5.88 -0.33 -12.76
N GLY A 190 -4.99 0.10 -11.86
CA GLY A 190 -4.97 1.43 -11.25
C GLY A 190 -3.88 2.36 -11.77
N GLY A 191 -3.22 2.00 -12.87
CA GLY A 191 -2.04 2.70 -13.38
C GLY A 191 -0.73 2.14 -12.79
N PRO A 192 0.43 2.65 -13.25
CA PRO A 192 1.73 2.14 -12.84
C PRO A 192 2.00 2.43 -11.37
N ILE A 193 2.71 1.52 -10.69
CA ILE A 193 3.25 1.77 -9.35
C ILE A 193 4.36 2.84 -9.44
N SER A 194 4.47 3.70 -8.42
CA SER A 194 5.60 4.61 -8.29
C SER A 194 6.87 3.86 -7.87
N TYR A 195 8.03 4.36 -8.28
CA TYR A 195 9.31 3.85 -7.78
C TYR A 195 9.44 4.05 -6.27
N SER A 196 8.96 5.19 -5.76
CA SER A 196 8.92 5.48 -4.32
C SER A 196 8.24 4.38 -3.51
N ASP A 197 7.05 3.94 -3.92
CA ASP A 197 6.36 2.87 -3.20
C ASP A 197 6.99 1.50 -3.45
N LEU A 198 7.42 1.23 -4.69
CA LEU A 198 8.07 -0.04 -5.03
C LEU A 198 9.30 -0.30 -4.17
N ILE A 199 10.18 0.70 -4.03
CA ILE A 199 11.42 0.60 -3.25
C ILE A 199 11.11 0.31 -1.77
N GLN A 200 10.16 1.03 -1.19
CA GLN A 200 9.79 0.84 0.21
C GLN A 200 9.07 -0.49 0.45
N CYS A 201 8.17 -0.91 -0.46
CA CYS A 201 7.54 -2.23 -0.43
C CYS A 201 8.56 -3.37 -0.59
N ALA A 202 9.58 -3.18 -1.42
CA ALA A 202 10.67 -4.14 -1.58
C ALA A 202 11.46 -4.30 -0.29
N ALA A 203 11.79 -3.21 0.40
CA ALA A 203 12.43 -3.26 1.72
C ALA A 203 11.56 -3.96 2.77
N GLN A 204 10.24 -3.71 2.77
CA GLN A 204 9.31 -4.46 3.63
C GLN A 204 9.38 -5.96 3.35
N SER A 205 9.37 -6.36 2.08
CA SER A 205 9.45 -7.78 1.68
C SER A 205 10.80 -8.40 2.04
N ALA A 206 11.90 -7.67 1.83
CA ALA A 206 13.25 -8.06 2.21
C ALA A 206 13.37 -8.29 3.73
N LEU A 207 12.87 -7.35 4.56
CA LEU A 207 12.84 -7.51 6.02
C LEU A 207 12.04 -8.75 6.43
N LYS A 208 10.86 -8.96 5.85
CA LYS A 208 10.07 -10.18 6.10
C LYS A 208 10.83 -11.45 5.74
N ASN A 209 11.60 -11.44 4.64
CA ASN A 209 12.45 -12.56 4.26
C ASN A 209 13.53 -12.84 5.32
N THR A 210 14.18 -11.81 5.88
CA THR A 210 15.17 -12.01 6.97
C THR A 210 14.57 -12.63 8.23
N PHE A 211 13.32 -12.27 8.57
CA PHE A 211 12.59 -12.85 9.69
C PHE A 211 12.22 -14.30 9.43
N LEU A 212 11.74 -14.61 8.22
CA LEU A 212 11.45 -15.97 7.79
C LEU A 212 12.72 -16.85 7.81
N ALA A 213 13.83 -16.36 7.25
CA ALA A 213 15.10 -17.08 7.28
C ALA A 213 15.57 -17.36 8.72
N SER A 214 15.37 -16.41 9.63
CA SER A 214 15.67 -16.60 11.05
C SER A 214 14.74 -17.62 11.73
N ALA A 215 13.46 -17.67 11.36
CA ALA A 215 12.53 -18.67 11.85
C ALA A 215 12.88 -20.08 11.35
N ILE A 216 13.25 -20.22 10.08
CA ILE A 216 13.72 -21.49 9.49
C ILE A 216 15.01 -21.95 10.19
N ARG A 217 15.96 -21.04 10.42
CA ARG A 217 17.19 -21.34 11.16
C ARG A 217 16.90 -21.84 12.58
N LYS A 218 15.96 -21.20 13.30
CA LYS A 218 15.52 -21.63 14.63
C LYS A 218 14.79 -22.98 14.61
N ALA A 219 14.14 -23.32 13.50
CA ALA A 219 13.50 -24.62 13.27
C ALA A 219 14.49 -25.72 12.81
N GLY A 220 15.80 -25.48 12.89
CA GLY A 220 16.82 -26.45 12.48
C GLY A 220 16.92 -26.65 10.97
N GLY A 221 16.55 -25.64 10.17
CA GLY A 221 16.55 -25.70 8.71
C GLY A 221 15.27 -26.29 8.11
N ASN A 222 14.28 -26.68 8.92
CA ASN A 222 13.00 -27.18 8.43
C ASN A 222 12.13 -26.01 7.94
N GLU A 223 11.91 -25.92 6.63
CA GLU A 223 11.16 -24.82 6.02
C GLU A 223 9.69 -24.78 6.48
N GLU A 224 8.99 -25.91 6.57
CA GLU A 224 7.58 -25.96 6.95
C GLU A 224 7.37 -25.45 8.39
N LYS A 225 8.21 -25.93 9.32
CA LYS A 225 8.20 -25.48 10.72
C LYS A 225 8.61 -24.01 10.83
N GLY A 226 9.59 -23.58 10.04
CA GLY A 226 10.00 -22.18 9.96
C GLY A 226 8.89 -21.26 9.47
N ASN A 227 8.16 -21.65 8.43
CA ASN A 227 7.01 -20.91 7.90
C ASN A 227 5.87 -20.85 8.91
N LEU A 228 5.57 -21.95 9.61
CA LEU A 228 4.57 -21.96 10.68
C LEU A 228 4.98 -21.00 11.82
N LEU A 229 6.23 -21.06 12.26
CA LEU A 229 6.76 -20.20 13.32
C LEU A 229 6.73 -18.72 12.91
N TYR A 230 7.13 -18.40 11.68
CA TYR A 230 7.05 -17.04 11.14
C TYR A 230 5.61 -16.54 11.00
N THR A 231 4.69 -17.40 10.57
CA THR A 231 3.28 -17.01 10.46
C THR A 231 2.69 -16.65 11.82
N ALA A 232 3.05 -17.41 12.85
CA ALA A 232 2.59 -17.17 14.22
C ALA A 232 3.27 -15.96 14.90
N TYR A 233 4.58 -15.77 14.72
CA TYR A 233 5.38 -14.81 15.50
C TYR A 233 6.15 -13.76 14.68
N GLY A 234 5.92 -13.68 13.37
CA GLY A 234 6.60 -12.74 12.46
C GLY A 234 6.09 -11.30 12.53
N SER A 235 5.28 -10.96 13.53
CA SER A 235 4.73 -9.60 13.75
C SER A 235 4.01 -9.02 12.53
N ASN A 236 3.30 -9.86 11.77
CA ASN A 236 2.60 -9.43 10.54
C ASN A 236 1.60 -8.27 10.80
N GLY A 237 0.99 -8.20 11.97
CA GLY A 237 0.07 -7.12 12.37
C GLY A 237 0.72 -5.75 12.57
N GLN A 238 2.03 -5.68 12.81
CA GLN A 238 2.74 -4.41 13.04
C GLN A 238 2.87 -3.58 11.75
N TRP A 239 2.73 -4.22 10.58
CA TRP A 239 2.85 -3.58 9.27
C TRP A 239 1.63 -2.74 8.87
N GLY A 240 0.55 -2.73 9.66
CA GLY A 240 -0.68 -2.03 9.29
C GLY A 240 -0.52 -0.54 8.98
N LEU A 241 0.32 0.18 9.74
CA LEU A 241 0.61 1.60 9.46
C LEU A 241 1.44 1.77 8.19
N PHE A 242 2.42 0.89 7.96
CA PHE A 242 3.25 0.90 6.76
C PHE A 242 2.40 0.65 5.52
N ASP A 243 1.55 -0.38 5.56
CA ASP A 243 0.65 -0.75 4.46
C ASP A 243 -0.37 0.35 4.16
N ARG A 244 -0.81 1.08 5.19
CA ARG A 244 -1.67 2.26 5.00
C ARG A 244 -0.93 3.39 4.29
N ASN A 245 0.36 3.56 4.53
CA ASN A 245 1.20 4.59 3.92
C ASN A 245 1.74 4.14 2.54
N PHE A 246 0.86 4.20 1.54
CA PHE A 246 1.14 3.85 0.13
C PHE A 246 0.51 4.90 -0.80
N GLY A 247 1.04 5.10 -2.00
CA GLY A 247 0.71 6.22 -2.89
C GLY A 247 1.70 7.39 -2.79
N ARG A 248 2.99 7.11 -2.65
CA ARG A 248 4.06 8.11 -2.72
C ARG A 248 4.26 8.58 -4.16
N ALA A 249 4.54 9.87 -4.33
CA ALA A 249 4.91 10.43 -5.63
C ALA A 249 6.38 10.16 -5.95
N ASP A 250 6.69 10.01 -7.24
CA ASP A 250 8.07 9.91 -7.72
C ASP A 250 8.69 11.31 -7.89
N ALA A 251 9.90 11.48 -7.37
CA ALA A 251 10.74 12.62 -7.68
C ALA A 251 11.08 12.63 -9.18
N GLN A 252 11.22 13.83 -9.76
CA GLN A 252 11.53 14.02 -11.18
C GLN A 252 13.03 14.25 -11.43
N GLU A 253 13.80 14.42 -10.37
CA GLU A 253 15.23 14.70 -10.38
C GLU A 253 15.91 13.99 -9.19
N PRO A 254 17.23 13.75 -9.26
CA PRO A 254 18.01 13.21 -8.15
C PRO A 254 17.96 14.13 -6.94
N ASP A 255 18.00 13.56 -5.74
CA ASP A 255 18.07 14.33 -4.51
C ASP A 255 19.46 14.97 -4.34
N PRO A 256 19.57 16.08 -3.58
CA PRO A 256 20.84 16.79 -3.42
C PRO A 256 21.96 15.92 -2.82
N GLU A 257 23.17 16.13 -3.33
CA GLU A 257 24.38 15.41 -2.92
C GLU A 257 24.81 15.72 -1.48
N GLY A 258 25.69 14.86 -0.93
CA GLY A 258 26.34 15.10 0.36
C GLY A 258 25.44 14.90 1.58
N ARG A 259 24.25 14.31 1.41
CA ARG A 259 23.30 14.06 2.50
C ARG A 259 23.44 12.68 3.14
N ILE A 260 24.09 11.72 2.48
CA ILE A 260 24.19 10.34 2.93
C ILE A 260 25.65 10.01 3.23
N PRO A 261 25.98 9.46 4.41
CA PRO A 261 27.32 8.99 4.71
C PRO A 261 27.60 7.66 4.00
N GLN A 262 28.86 7.39 3.66
CA GLN A 262 29.26 6.05 3.20
C GLN A 262 29.27 5.08 4.40
N TRP A 263 28.16 4.36 4.62
CA TRP A 263 27.94 3.53 5.81
C TRP A 263 29.11 2.59 6.17
N GLY A 264 29.77 1.98 5.17
CA GLY A 264 30.91 1.09 5.43
C GLY A 264 32.21 1.77 5.89
N LYS A 265 32.29 3.11 5.78
CA LYS A 265 33.46 3.92 6.18
C LYS A 265 33.13 4.97 7.24
N ALA A 266 31.84 5.24 7.47
CA ALA A 266 31.37 6.21 8.42
C ALA A 266 31.64 5.73 9.85
N SER A 267 31.98 6.67 10.72
CA SER A 267 32.03 6.45 12.16
C SER A 267 30.62 6.28 12.73
N VAL A 268 30.53 5.59 13.87
CA VAL A 268 29.27 5.43 14.61
C VAL A 268 28.65 6.80 14.96
N GLN A 269 29.49 7.81 15.23
CA GLN A 269 29.01 9.16 15.50
C GLN A 269 28.35 9.80 14.28
N GLU A 270 28.98 9.70 13.10
CA GLU A 270 28.39 10.22 11.85
C GLU A 270 27.07 9.54 11.52
N MET A 271 26.95 8.23 11.79
CA MET A 271 25.67 7.52 11.65
C MET A 271 24.61 8.10 12.60
N LYS A 272 24.91 8.21 13.90
CA LYS A 272 24.00 8.76 14.91
C LYS A 272 23.56 10.18 14.59
N ASP A 273 24.50 11.02 14.16
CA ASP A 273 24.23 12.39 13.76
C ASP A 273 23.29 12.42 12.56
N LYS A 274 23.49 11.51 11.59
CA LYS A 274 22.63 11.42 10.42
C LYS A 274 21.21 10.98 10.76
N PHE A 275 21.03 9.96 11.59
CA PHE A 275 19.70 9.53 12.04
C PHE A 275 18.99 10.63 12.82
N THR A 276 19.73 11.33 13.70
CA THR A 276 19.22 12.48 14.46
C THR A 276 18.76 13.61 13.53
N ALA A 277 19.54 13.92 12.47
CA ALA A 277 19.20 14.96 11.50
C ALA A 277 17.90 14.67 10.74
N VAL A 278 17.61 13.40 10.46
CA VAL A 278 16.37 12.95 9.78
C VAL A 278 15.18 12.86 10.76
N GLY A 279 15.42 13.07 12.06
CA GLY A 279 14.38 13.12 13.10
C GLY A 279 14.17 11.80 13.84
N PHE A 280 15.08 10.84 13.69
CA PHE A 280 15.12 9.64 14.53
C PHE A 280 15.82 9.94 15.85
N GLY A 281 15.51 9.16 16.88
CA GLY A 281 16.14 9.28 18.19
C GLY A 281 17.15 8.16 18.45
N PRO A 282 17.85 8.20 19.60
CA PRO A 282 18.90 7.22 19.93
C PRO A 282 18.43 5.76 19.99
N ARG A 283 17.11 5.52 20.12
CA ARG A 283 16.54 4.17 20.21
C ARG A 283 16.39 3.50 18.84
N GLN A 284 16.34 4.29 17.77
CA GLN A 284 16.29 3.77 16.40
C GLN A 284 17.70 3.47 15.88
N ASP A 285 18.74 4.10 16.45
CA ASP A 285 20.16 3.88 16.10
C ASP A 285 20.71 2.55 16.62
N GLY A 286 20.15 2.02 17.72
CA GLY A 286 20.62 0.78 18.35
C GLY A 286 20.48 -0.49 17.50
N PHE A 287 19.84 -0.42 16.33
CA PHE A 287 19.82 -1.51 15.36
C PHE A 287 21.08 -1.56 14.48
N VAL A 288 21.95 -0.54 14.56
CA VAL A 288 23.23 -0.44 13.85
C VAL A 288 24.41 -0.94 14.70
N ASP A 289 24.24 -1.00 16.03
CA ASP A 289 25.26 -1.44 17.00
C ASP A 289 25.24 -2.97 17.29
N SER A 290 24.44 -3.77 16.55
CA SER A 290 24.28 -5.24 16.75
C SER A 290 24.75 -6.06 15.55
#